data_AF-A0A977Q2W7-F1
#
_entry.id   AF-A0A977Q2W7-F1
#
_cell.length_a   1.000
_cell.length_b   1.000
_cell.length_c   1.000
_cell.angle_alpha   90.00
_cell.angle_beta   90.00
_cell.angle_gamma   90.00
#
_symmetry.space_group_name_H-M   'P 1'
#
loop_
_entity.id
_entity.type
_entity.pdbx_description
1 polymer ?
#
loop_
_entity_poly.entity_id
_entity_poly.type
_entity_poly.pdbx_seq_one_letter_code
_entity_poly.pdbx_strand_id
1 'polypeptide(L)'
;MSLFHSTAKSGVNGILKQELLEEAFPDYATAQKEVAIACSTYNHLRPHGSIDNLKPAQAHQQSGPIKKRWTNYWQKNKGKEVSMA
;
A
#
# COMPACT_ATOMS: atom_id res chain seq x y z
N MET A 1 8.94 12.29 -24.30
CA MET A 1 8.76 10.89 -23.84
C MET A 1 8.59 10.92 -22.33
N SER A 2 7.34 10.86 -21.87
CA SER A 2 7.02 10.95 -20.44
C SER A 2 7.52 9.69 -19.73
N LEU A 3 8.59 9.85 -18.95
CA LEU A 3 9.07 8.85 -18.03
C LEU A 3 8.04 8.68 -16.91
N PHE A 4 7.13 7.72 -17.07
CA PHE A 4 6.31 7.22 -15.97
C PHE A 4 7.24 6.51 -14.98
N HIS A 5 7.79 7.27 -14.05
CA HIS A 5 8.42 6.71 -12.86
C HIS A 5 7.29 6.13 -11.99
N SER A 6 6.99 4.84 -12.19
CA SER A 6 6.18 4.08 -11.24
C SER A 6 7.01 3.90 -9.97
N THR A 7 6.82 4.79 -9.00
CA THR A 7 7.48 4.75 -7.68
C THR A 7 6.74 3.87 -6.67
N ALA A 8 5.92 2.92 -7.11
CA ALA A 8 5.27 1.96 -6.22
C ALA A 8 6.16 0.72 -6.02
N LYS A 9 7.31 0.89 -5.34
CA LYS A 9 8.25 -0.21 -5.05
C LYS A 9 8.27 -0.52 -3.55
N SER A 10 8.03 -1.81 -3.27
CA SER A 10 7.99 -2.55 -1.99
C SER A 10 6.84 -2.27 -1.02
N GLY A 11 5.83 -3.14 -1.09
CA GLY A 11 4.74 -3.26 -0.12
C GLY A 11 3.48 -3.88 -0.74
N VAL A 12 3.21 -3.54 -2.00
CA VAL A 12 2.01 -3.94 -2.75
C VAL A 12 2.03 -5.43 -3.13
N ASN A 13 3.22 -5.96 -3.45
CA ASN A 13 3.38 -7.31 -3.98
C ASN A 13 3.13 -8.44 -2.96
N GLY A 14 3.21 -8.18 -1.66
CA GLY A 14 3.00 -9.21 -0.63
C GLY A 14 1.52 -9.57 -0.52
N ILE A 15 0.67 -8.56 -0.29
CA ILE A 15 -0.77 -8.75 -0.07
C ILE A 15 -1.47 -9.25 -1.32
N LEU A 16 -1.11 -8.72 -2.51
CA LEU A 16 -1.69 -9.18 -3.76
C LEU A 16 -1.49 -10.69 -3.97
N LYS A 17 -0.30 -11.20 -3.64
CA LYS A 17 0.06 -12.61 -3.83
C LYS A 17 -0.43 -13.55 -2.72
N GLN A 18 -0.70 -13.02 -1.52
CA GLN A 18 -1.10 -13.83 -0.37
C GLN A 18 -2.61 -13.87 -0.14
N GLU A 19 -3.32 -12.78 -0.44
CA GLU A 19 -4.75 -12.65 -0.11
C GLU A 19 -5.65 -12.57 -1.34
N LEU A 20 -5.15 -12.12 -2.49
CA LEU A 20 -5.98 -11.73 -3.64
C LEU A 20 -5.73 -12.55 -4.90
N LEU A 21 -4.72 -13.42 -4.91
CA LEU A 21 -4.36 -14.25 -6.05
C LEU A 21 -4.08 -15.67 -5.58
N GLU A 22 -4.50 -16.62 -6.41
CA GLU A 22 -4.14 -18.04 -6.26
C GLU A 22 -2.68 -18.28 -6.64
N GLU A 23 -2.12 -19.39 -6.14
CA GLU A 23 -0.74 -19.80 -6.45
C GLU A 23 -0.54 -20.15 -7.93
N ALA A 24 -1.58 -20.71 -8.56
CA ALA A 24 -1.56 -21.11 -9.96
C ALA A 24 -2.94 -20.89 -10.62
N PHE A 25 -2.90 -20.63 -11.93
CA PHE A 25 -4.09 -20.51 -12.78
C PHE A 25 -4.01 -21.52 -13.92
N PRO A 26 -5.16 -22.04 -14.40
CA PRO A 26 -5.20 -23.05 -15.44
C PRO A 26 -4.75 -22.54 -16.82
N ASP A 27 -4.91 -21.25 -17.10
CA ASP A 27 -4.55 -20.63 -18.36
C ASP A 27 -4.19 -19.15 -18.19
N TYR A 28 -3.51 -18.60 -19.21
CA TYR A 28 -3.05 -17.21 -19.20
C TYR A 28 -4.20 -16.19 -19.17
N ALA A 29 -5.30 -16.45 -19.87
CA ALA A 29 -6.40 -15.50 -19.95
C ALA A 29 -7.10 -15.37 -18.58
N THR A 30 -7.30 -16.49 -17.89
CA THR A 30 -7.79 -16.52 -16.51
C THR A 30 -6.84 -15.79 -15.56
N ALA A 31 -5.54 -16.09 -15.62
CA ALA A 31 -4.55 -15.41 -14.79
C ALA A 31 -4.55 -13.88 -15.02
N GLN A 32 -4.61 -13.44 -16.28
CA GLN A 32 -4.64 -12.02 -16.61
C GLN A 32 -5.87 -11.32 -16.05
N LYS A 33 -7.04 -11.96 -16.14
CA LYS A 33 -8.30 -11.43 -15.60
C LYS A 33 -8.25 -11.33 -14.07
N GLU A 34 -7.82 -12.38 -13.39
CA GLU A 34 -7.75 -12.40 -11.92
C GLU A 34 -6.73 -11.38 -11.40
N VAL A 35 -5.58 -11.22 -12.07
CA VAL A 35 -4.61 -10.16 -11.75
C VAL A 35 -5.21 -8.77 -11.93
N ALA A 36 -5.98 -8.52 -13.00
CA ALA A 36 -6.64 -7.24 -13.21
C ALA A 36 -7.67 -6.95 -12.11
N ILE A 37 -8.44 -7.96 -11.69
CA ILE A 37 -9.42 -7.85 -10.59
C ILE A 37 -8.70 -7.57 -9.28
N ALA A 38 -7.65 -8.32 -8.94
CA ALA A 38 -6.88 -8.13 -7.71
C ALA A 38 -6.28 -6.71 -7.64
N CYS A 39 -5.68 -6.23 -8.74
CA CYS A 39 -5.18 -4.86 -8.84
C CYS A 39 -6.29 -3.82 -8.64
N SER A 40 -7.45 -4.01 -9.25
CA SER A 40 -8.59 -3.09 -9.10
C SER A 40 -9.12 -3.07 -7.67
N THR A 41 -9.30 -4.23 -7.06
CA THR A 41 -9.74 -4.39 -5.67
C THR A 41 -8.79 -3.70 -4.70
N TYR A 42 -7.48 -3.91 -4.87
CA TYR A 42 -6.47 -3.25 -4.06
C TYR A 42 -6.55 -1.72 -4.16
N ASN A 43 -6.65 -1.19 -5.38
CA ASN A 43 -6.60 0.26 -5.62
C ASN A 43 -7.91 1.00 -5.27
N HIS A 44 -9.07 0.35 -5.44
CA HIS A 44 -10.38 1.02 -5.43
C HIS A 44 -11.35 0.53 -4.35
N LEU A 45 -11.07 -0.59 -3.69
CA LEU A 45 -11.97 -1.16 -2.69
C LEU A 45 -11.32 -1.23 -1.30
N ARG A 46 -10.01 -1.47 -1.21
CA ARG A 46 -9.34 -1.68 0.07
C ARG A 46 -8.88 -0.35 0.71
N PRO A 47 -9.41 0.05 1.88
CA PRO A 47 -8.85 1.12 2.67
C PRO A 47 -7.53 0.67 3.31
N HIS A 48 -6.52 1.54 3.30
CA HIS A 48 -5.18 1.18 3.77
C HIS A 48 -4.72 2.09 4.92
N GLY A 49 -4.36 1.50 6.06
CA GLY A 49 -4.04 2.24 7.28
C GLY A 49 -2.84 3.19 7.18
N SER A 50 -1.89 2.91 6.28
CA SER A 50 -0.74 3.80 6.04
C SER A 50 -1.11 5.11 5.32
N ILE A 51 -2.28 5.17 4.69
CA ILE A 51 -2.80 6.34 3.96
C ILE A 51 -4.11 6.82 4.57
N ASP A 52 -4.17 6.88 5.91
CA ASP A 52 -5.33 7.37 6.65
C ASP A 52 -6.63 6.56 6.43
N ASN A 53 -6.53 5.26 6.14
CA ASN A 53 -7.65 4.41 5.71
C ASN A 53 -8.31 4.86 4.40
N LEU A 54 -7.61 5.66 3.60
CA LEU A 54 -8.03 5.93 2.23
C LEU A 54 -7.70 4.74 1.33
N LYS A 55 -8.38 4.70 0.19
CA LYS A 55 -8.02 3.79 -0.89
C LYS A 55 -6.86 4.38 -1.71
N PRO A 56 -5.94 3.57 -2.25
CA PRO A 56 -4.81 4.08 -3.02
C PRO A 56 -5.22 5.08 -4.11
N ALA A 57 -6.29 4.78 -4.87
CA ALA A 57 -6.80 5.69 -5.89
C ALA A 57 -7.29 7.04 -5.33
N GLN A 58 -7.93 7.03 -4.15
CA GLN A 58 -8.41 8.24 -3.49
C GLN A 58 -7.26 9.06 -2.88
N ALA A 59 -6.26 8.40 -2.30
CA ALA A 59 -5.08 9.05 -1.77
C ALA A 59 -4.27 9.74 -2.88
N HIS A 60 -4.21 9.14 -4.07
CA HIS A 60 -3.53 9.74 -5.22
C HIS A 60 -4.23 11.00 -5.75
N GLN A 61 -5.55 11.08 -5.62
CA GLN A 61 -6.33 12.26 -6.01
C GLN A 61 -6.25 13.39 -4.97
N GLN A 62 -5.90 13.08 -3.72
CA GLN A 62 -5.73 14.09 -2.69
C GLN A 62 -4.37 14.76 -2.80
N SER A 63 -4.38 16.08 -2.77
CA SER A 63 -3.17 16.91 -2.72
C SER A 63 -2.96 17.40 -1.30
N GLY A 64 -1.73 17.26 -0.79
CA GLY A 64 -1.36 17.68 0.56
C GLY A 64 -0.95 16.52 1.49
N PRO A 65 -0.57 16.83 2.74
CA PRO A 65 -0.05 15.84 3.67
C PRO A 65 -1.16 14.87 4.14
N ILE A 66 -0.96 13.58 3.88
CA ILE A 66 -1.82 12.52 4.42
C ILE A 66 -1.46 12.30 5.90
N LYS A 67 -2.48 12.28 6.77
CA LYS A 67 -2.30 12.01 8.20
C LYS A 67 -1.80 10.58 8.38
N LYS A 68 -0.58 10.45 8.92
CA LYS A 68 -0.01 9.14 9.26
C LYS A 68 -0.55 8.71 10.61
N ARG A 69 -1.27 7.58 10.67
CA ARG A 69 -1.81 7.03 11.93
C ARG A 69 -0.84 6.15 12.70
N TRP A 70 0.33 5.83 12.14
CA TRP A 70 1.32 5.03 12.86
C TRP A 70 1.98 5.82 14.00
N THR A 71 2.23 5.17 15.12
CA THR A 71 3.03 5.74 16.21
C THR A 71 4.48 5.32 16.00
N ASN A 72 5.40 6.28 15.84
CA ASN A 72 6.84 5.99 15.83
C ASN A 72 7.31 5.68 17.26
N TYR A 73 7.33 4.40 17.62
CA TYR A 73 7.80 3.94 18.93
C TYR A 73 9.26 4.37 19.22
N TRP A 74 10.11 4.43 18.20
CA TRP A 74 11.50 4.87 18.31
C TRP A 74 11.66 6.33 18.73
N GLN A 75 10.75 7.22 18.31
CA GLN A 75 10.79 8.64 18.70
C GLN A 75 10.36 8.84 20.15
N LYS A 76 9.48 7.98 20.68
CA LYS A 76 9.08 8.03 22.11
C LYS A 76 10.23 7.67 23.06
N ASN A 77 11.19 6.85 22.62
CA ASN A 77 12.28 6.41 23.48
C ASN A 77 13.44 7.43 23.58
N LYS A 78 13.71 8.21 22.52
CA LYS A 78 14.72 9.29 22.57
C LYS A 78 14.38 10.39 23.59
N GLY A 79 13.09 10.66 23.81
CA GLY A 79 12.65 11.64 24.81
C GLY A 79 12.86 11.18 26.26
N LYS A 80 12.95 9.87 26.51
CA LYS A 80 13.16 9.30 27.85
C LYS A 80 14.64 9.25 28.25
N GLU A 81 15.55 9.10 27.28
CA GLU A 81 16.99 9.10 27.54
C GLU A 81 17.51 10.50 27.89
N VAL A 82 16.93 11.56 27.30
CA VAL A 82 17.34 12.97 27.58
C VAL A 82 16.85 13.47 28.95
N SER A 83 15.77 12.89 29.51
CA SER A 83 15.24 13.27 30.82
C SER A 83 15.89 12.55 32.01
N MET A 84 16.82 11.63 31.75
CA MET A 84 17.54 10.83 32.76
C MET A 84 19.05 11.12 32.75
N ALA A 85 19.47 12.20 32.09
CA ALA A 85 20.85 12.69 32.04
C ALA A 85 20.98 14.03 32.78
#